data_AF-A0A934N0X6-F1
#
_entry.id   AF-A0A934N0X6-F1
#
_cell.length_a   1.000
_cell.length_b   1.000
_cell.length_c   1.000
_cell.angle_alpha   90.00
_cell.angle_beta   90.00
_cell.angle_gamma   90.00
#
_symmetry.space_group_name_H-M   'P 1'
#
loop_
_entity.id
_entity.type
_entity.pdbx_description
1 polymer ?
#
loop_
_entity_poly.entity_id
_entity_poly.type
_entity_poly.pdbx_seq_one_letter_code
_entity_poly.pdbx_strand_id
1 'polypeptide(L)'
;MAIMTPIEVLNVIRYEVSAAHKNTNQASQPSLNAFWQKLNTLQINSQIVISHLQYDGVEPLDEYVELCNKSDLVVDLSGWQLEAGLPDQLFVFPEGYLMHPQQTVRVYTDSSSELSFHSKKPIWNNSGDCGLLKTPDGELVCQWAYRNNAHADVSISHIHVDGKEHRSEGDEFVELTNMGLSHLDISHWTLVAQRNHTSFEFPSKTVLGPHQTFRVYTNKADCGEGQYSINSRAAIWNNQGGACLLCDDTGREVSTYKY
;
A
#
# COMPACT_ATOMS: atom_id res chain seq x y z
N MET A 1 0.77 -18.31 -2.62
CA MET A 1 2.04 -17.77 -3.15
C MET A 1 2.21 -16.40 -2.51
N ALA A 2 3.41 -16.04 -2.00
CA ALA A 2 3.61 -14.75 -1.34
C ALA A 2 3.51 -13.61 -2.38
N ILE A 3 2.79 -12.53 -2.05
CA ILE A 3 2.77 -11.32 -2.87
C ILE A 3 4.19 -10.78 -2.88
N MET A 4 4.74 -10.54 -4.08
CA MET A 4 6.04 -9.89 -4.23
C MET A 4 5.82 -8.41 -4.51
N THR A 5 6.59 -7.56 -3.84
CA THR A 5 6.69 -6.14 -4.20
C THR A 5 7.19 -5.98 -5.63
N PRO A 6 6.93 -4.84 -6.31
CA PRO A 6 7.46 -4.58 -7.64
C PRO A 6 8.99 -4.77 -7.73
N ILE A 7 9.73 -4.43 -6.67
CA ILE A 7 11.19 -4.60 -6.65
C ILE A 7 11.61 -6.06 -6.48
N GLU A 8 10.87 -6.85 -5.69
CA GLU A 8 11.09 -8.29 -5.57
C GLU A 8 10.75 -9.01 -6.89
N VAL A 9 9.67 -8.62 -7.56
CA VAL A 9 9.33 -9.10 -8.90
C VAL A 9 10.46 -8.79 -9.88
N LEU A 10 10.98 -7.56 -9.89
CA LEU A 10 12.13 -7.19 -10.73
C LEU A 10 13.39 -8.01 -10.39
N ASN A 11 13.64 -8.29 -9.11
CA ASN A 11 14.79 -9.10 -8.70
C ASN A 11 14.63 -10.57 -9.14
N VAL A 12 13.43 -11.13 -9.02
CA VAL A 12 13.10 -12.47 -9.53
C VAL A 12 13.28 -12.49 -11.04
N ILE A 13 12.72 -11.53 -11.78
CA ILE A 13 12.88 -11.41 -13.23
C ILE A 13 14.38 -11.35 -13.60
N ARG A 14 15.17 -10.49 -12.93
CA ARG A 14 16.62 -10.37 -13.20
C ARG A 14 17.37 -11.67 -12.92
N TYR A 15 17.09 -12.33 -11.80
CA TYR A 15 17.72 -13.59 -11.43
C TYR A 15 17.38 -14.68 -12.44
N GLU A 16 16.10 -14.84 -12.75
CA GLU A 16 15.59 -15.86 -13.68
C GLU A 16 16.14 -15.66 -15.10
N VAL A 17 16.18 -14.41 -15.59
CA VAL A 17 16.78 -14.09 -16.89
C VAL A 17 18.29 -14.41 -16.92
N SER A 18 19.01 -14.11 -15.84
CA SER A 18 20.44 -14.44 -15.70
C SER A 18 20.68 -15.96 -15.68
N ALA A 19 19.83 -16.71 -14.98
CA ALA A 19 19.88 -18.17 -14.93
C ALA A 19 19.56 -18.79 -16.29
N ALA A 20 18.54 -18.29 -16.99
CA ALA A 20 18.18 -18.71 -18.33
C ALA A 20 19.32 -18.45 -19.33
N HIS A 21 19.99 -17.30 -19.25
CA HIS A 21 21.13 -16.98 -20.13
C HIS A 21 22.26 -18.00 -20.02
N LYS A 22 22.54 -18.52 -18.81
CA LYS A 22 23.56 -19.57 -18.58
C LYS A 22 23.16 -20.95 -19.14
N ASN A 23 21.87 -21.21 -19.32
CA ASN A 23 21.31 -22.50 -19.76
C ASN A 23 20.77 -22.50 -21.20
N THR A 24 20.98 -21.42 -21.96
CA THR A 24 20.44 -21.23 -23.33
C THR A 24 20.82 -22.34 -24.32
N ASN A 25 21.90 -23.08 -24.09
CA ASN A 25 22.32 -24.20 -24.95
C ASN A 25 21.48 -25.49 -24.78
N GLN A 26 20.55 -25.56 -23.82
CA GLN A 26 19.77 -26.78 -23.52
C GLN A 26 18.25 -26.59 -23.44
N ALA A 27 17.73 -25.36 -23.51
CA ALA A 27 16.29 -25.10 -23.39
C ALA A 27 15.55 -25.20 -24.73
N SER A 28 14.39 -25.86 -24.74
CA SER A 28 13.50 -25.94 -25.92
C SER A 28 12.71 -24.64 -26.13
N GLN A 29 12.32 -24.33 -27.37
CA GLN A 29 11.52 -23.14 -27.70
C GLN A 29 10.20 -23.04 -26.88
N PRO A 30 9.43 -24.13 -26.65
CA PRO A 30 8.23 -24.08 -25.82
C PRO A 30 8.52 -23.74 -24.35
N SER A 31 9.61 -24.27 -23.78
CA SER A 31 10.00 -23.95 -22.39
C SER A 31 10.43 -22.49 -22.21
N LEU A 32 11.08 -21.91 -23.22
CA LEU A 32 11.43 -20.49 -23.21
C LEU A 32 10.18 -19.61 -23.33
N ASN A 33 9.23 -19.97 -24.18
CA ASN A 33 7.98 -19.21 -24.32
C ASN A 33 7.15 -19.20 -23.03
N ALA A 34 6.98 -20.36 -22.38
CA ALA A 34 6.27 -20.46 -21.11
C ALA A 34 6.97 -19.63 -20.00
N PHE A 35 8.30 -19.64 -19.99
CA PHE A 35 9.10 -18.84 -19.08
C PHE A 35 8.88 -17.33 -19.28
N TRP A 36 8.97 -16.84 -20.52
CA TRP A 36 8.74 -15.43 -20.82
C TRP A 36 7.31 -14.98 -20.53
N GLN A 37 6.32 -15.84 -20.80
CA GLN A 37 4.93 -15.57 -20.41
C GLN A 37 4.80 -15.39 -18.90
N LYS A 38 5.40 -16.29 -18.10
CA LYS A 38 5.37 -16.18 -16.64
C LYS A 38 5.99 -14.87 -16.13
N LEU A 39 7.14 -14.48 -16.68
CA LEU A 39 7.78 -13.21 -16.29
C LEU A 39 6.93 -11.99 -16.68
N ASN A 40 6.31 -12.02 -17.86
CA ASN A 40 5.41 -10.95 -18.30
C ASN A 40 4.17 -10.86 -17.40
N THR A 41 3.56 -12.00 -17.04
CA THR A 41 2.43 -12.05 -16.11
C THR A 41 2.81 -11.48 -14.74
N LEU A 42 3.95 -11.89 -14.17
CA LEU A 42 4.43 -11.35 -12.90
C LEU A 42 4.67 -9.83 -12.97
N GLN A 43 5.30 -9.38 -14.06
CA GLN A 43 5.54 -7.96 -14.27
C GLN A 43 4.22 -7.19 -14.36
N ILE A 44 3.29 -7.61 -15.23
CA ILE A 44 2.00 -6.94 -15.44
C ILE A 44 1.18 -6.90 -14.15
N ASN A 45 1.06 -8.04 -13.45
CA ASN A 45 0.30 -8.11 -12.20
C ASN A 45 0.86 -7.14 -11.16
N SER A 46 2.18 -7.02 -11.05
CA SER A 46 2.80 -6.06 -10.13
C SER A 46 2.50 -4.58 -10.42
N GLN A 47 1.98 -4.25 -11.61
CA GLN A 47 1.69 -2.88 -12.04
C GLN A 47 0.21 -2.50 -11.96
N ILE A 48 -0.70 -3.47 -11.78
CA ILE A 48 -2.10 -3.19 -11.49
C ILE A 48 -2.29 -3.13 -9.98
N VAL A 49 -2.68 -1.97 -9.47
CA VAL A 49 -2.81 -1.75 -8.04
C VAL A 49 -4.18 -1.18 -7.68
N ILE A 50 -4.64 -1.45 -6.47
CA ILE A 50 -5.67 -0.64 -5.83
C ILE A 50 -5.02 0.70 -5.48
N SER A 51 -5.47 1.79 -6.10
CA SER A 51 -4.94 3.14 -5.86
C SER A 51 -5.69 3.88 -4.78
N HIS A 52 -6.95 3.54 -4.55
CA HIS A 52 -7.78 4.13 -3.51
C HIS A 52 -8.96 3.22 -3.17
N LEU A 53 -9.42 3.27 -1.92
CA LEU A 53 -10.62 2.59 -1.47
C LEU A 53 -11.42 3.58 -0.62
N GLN A 54 -12.56 4.01 -1.13
CA GLN A 54 -13.53 4.83 -0.41
C GLN A 54 -14.48 3.90 0.32
N TYR A 55 -14.35 3.79 1.63
CA TYR A 55 -15.20 2.92 2.47
C TYR A 55 -16.15 3.74 3.37
N ASP A 56 -15.79 4.96 3.76
CA ASP A 56 -16.55 5.79 4.71
C ASP A 56 -17.13 7.06 4.07
N GLY A 57 -17.81 6.90 2.93
CA GLY A 57 -18.45 8.05 2.30
C GLY A 57 -19.71 8.55 3.02
N VAL A 58 -20.31 9.60 2.46
CA VAL A 58 -21.43 10.32 3.08
C VAL A 58 -22.69 9.46 3.05
N GLU A 59 -22.87 8.69 1.97
CA GLU A 59 -23.97 7.74 1.83
C GLU A 59 -23.43 6.31 1.89
N PRO A 60 -24.05 5.36 2.61
CA PRO A 60 -23.49 4.01 2.79
C PRO A 60 -23.24 3.20 1.50
N LEU A 61 -23.73 3.65 0.34
CA LEU A 61 -23.57 2.97 -0.95
C LEU A 61 -22.68 3.75 -1.94
N ASP A 62 -22.14 4.90 -1.53
CA ASP A 62 -21.22 5.70 -2.37
C ASP A 62 -19.79 5.14 -2.39
N GLU A 63 -19.56 4.05 -1.67
CA GLU A 63 -18.27 3.37 -1.57
C GLU A 63 -17.80 2.85 -2.94
N TYR A 64 -16.49 2.87 -3.13
CA TYR A 64 -15.87 2.32 -4.34
C TYR A 64 -14.42 1.92 -4.10
N VAL A 65 -13.94 1.00 -4.92
CA VAL A 65 -12.51 0.70 -5.06
C VAL A 65 -12.03 1.26 -6.39
N GLU A 66 -10.91 1.97 -6.37
CA GLU A 66 -10.23 2.49 -7.54
C GLU A 66 -8.99 1.65 -7.85
N LEU A 67 -8.88 1.17 -9.08
CA LEU A 67 -7.69 0.54 -9.60
C LEU A 67 -6.92 1.50 -10.50
N CYS A 68 -5.60 1.32 -10.56
CA CYS A 68 -4.71 2.04 -11.46
C CYS A 68 -3.78 1.07 -12.19
N ASN A 69 -3.65 1.23 -13.50
CA ASN A 69 -2.63 0.57 -14.29
C ASN A 69 -1.39 1.46 -14.34
N LYS A 70 -0.39 1.16 -13.49
CA LYS A 70 0.86 1.94 -13.43
C LYS A 70 1.84 1.61 -14.56
N SER A 71 1.54 0.64 -15.42
CA SER A 71 2.41 0.23 -16.52
C SER A 71 2.24 1.11 -17.76
N ASP A 72 3.14 0.89 -18.73
CA ASP A 72 3.07 1.46 -20.08
C ASP A 72 2.35 0.54 -21.08
N LEU A 73 1.73 -0.55 -20.60
CA LEU A 73 1.07 -1.56 -21.44
C LEU A 73 -0.44 -1.57 -21.19
N VAL A 74 -1.19 -1.95 -22.22
CA VAL A 74 -2.61 -2.31 -22.05
C VAL A 74 -2.67 -3.65 -21.34
N VAL A 75 -3.52 -3.74 -20.31
CA VAL A 75 -3.71 -4.96 -19.52
C VAL A 75 -5.14 -5.44 -19.66
N ASP A 76 -5.30 -6.72 -19.93
CA ASP A 76 -6.60 -7.39 -19.96
C ASP A 76 -6.98 -7.86 -18.54
N LEU A 77 -8.06 -7.30 -18.00
CA LEU A 77 -8.58 -7.66 -16.68
C LEU A 77 -9.71 -8.69 -16.74
N SER A 78 -10.00 -9.29 -17.90
CA SER A 78 -11.07 -10.27 -18.06
C SER A 78 -11.01 -11.36 -16.98
N GLY A 79 -12.10 -11.51 -16.22
CA GLY A 79 -12.20 -12.51 -15.15
C GLY A 79 -11.41 -12.20 -13.88
N TRP A 80 -10.70 -11.07 -13.79
CA TRP A 80 -10.05 -10.64 -12.55
C TRP A 80 -11.11 -10.36 -11.49
N GLN A 81 -10.74 -10.53 -10.24
CA GLN A 81 -11.64 -10.59 -9.10
C GLN A 81 -11.29 -9.51 -8.08
N LEU A 82 -12.29 -8.74 -7.66
CA LEU A 82 -12.23 -7.85 -6.51
C LEU A 82 -13.04 -8.46 -5.36
N GLU A 83 -12.38 -8.76 -4.25
CA GLU A 83 -13.01 -9.32 -3.06
C GLU A 83 -12.91 -8.32 -1.89
N ALA A 84 -14.04 -8.08 -1.23
CA ALA A 84 -14.06 -7.58 0.15
C ALA A 84 -14.23 -8.76 1.11
N GLY A 85 -13.89 -8.61 2.39
CA GLY A 85 -13.59 -9.70 3.36
C GLY A 85 -14.57 -10.86 3.52
N LEU A 86 -15.76 -10.84 2.91
CA LEU A 86 -16.75 -11.92 2.92
C LEU A 86 -16.91 -12.61 1.55
N PRO A 87 -17.23 -13.93 1.50
CA PRO A 87 -17.34 -14.68 0.24
C PRO A 87 -18.39 -14.17 -0.76
N ASP A 88 -19.43 -13.46 -0.31
CA ASP A 88 -20.49 -12.90 -1.16
C ASP A 88 -20.18 -11.46 -1.65
N GLN A 89 -19.03 -10.91 -1.28
CA GLN A 89 -18.58 -9.57 -1.67
C GLN A 89 -17.52 -9.66 -2.78
N LEU A 90 -17.92 -10.26 -3.90
CA LEU A 90 -17.05 -10.54 -5.06
C LEU A 90 -17.56 -9.79 -6.29
N PHE A 91 -16.67 -9.03 -6.93
CA PHE A 91 -16.86 -8.48 -8.27
C PHE A 91 -15.91 -9.15 -9.25
N VAL A 92 -16.39 -9.47 -10.45
CA VAL A 92 -15.59 -10.07 -11.52
C VAL A 92 -15.62 -9.13 -12.73
N PHE A 93 -14.44 -8.75 -13.21
CA PHE A 93 -14.33 -7.92 -14.41
C PHE A 93 -14.90 -8.64 -15.64
N PRO A 94 -15.66 -7.94 -16.50
CA PRO A 94 -16.29 -8.54 -17.66
C PRO A 94 -15.26 -9.01 -18.70
N GLU A 95 -15.65 -9.98 -19.52
CA GLU A 95 -14.84 -10.46 -20.64
C GLU A 95 -14.52 -9.32 -21.62
N GLY A 96 -13.26 -9.24 -22.03
CA GLY A 96 -12.73 -8.19 -22.91
C GLY A 96 -12.45 -6.85 -22.23
N TYR A 97 -12.44 -6.76 -20.89
CA TYR A 97 -12.15 -5.51 -20.20
C TYR A 97 -10.66 -5.13 -20.31
N LEU A 98 -10.35 -4.15 -21.16
CA LEU A 98 -8.99 -3.66 -21.37
C LEU A 98 -8.73 -2.37 -20.59
N MET A 99 -7.69 -2.38 -19.77
CA MET A 99 -7.22 -1.23 -19.01
C MET A 99 -5.97 -0.64 -19.66
N HIS A 100 -6.06 0.61 -20.11
CA HIS A 100 -4.97 1.33 -20.77
C HIS A 100 -3.87 1.77 -19.80
N PRO A 101 -2.66 2.08 -20.31
CA PRO A 101 -1.58 2.65 -19.52
C PRO A 101 -2.02 3.89 -18.73
N GLN A 102 -1.61 3.97 -17.46
CA GLN A 102 -1.92 5.07 -16.54
C GLN A 102 -3.43 5.33 -16.31
N GLN A 103 -4.31 4.47 -16.83
CA GLN A 103 -5.75 4.58 -16.62
C GLN A 103 -6.08 4.30 -15.15
N THR A 104 -7.11 4.96 -14.65
CA THR A 104 -7.78 4.58 -13.42
C THR A 104 -9.22 4.16 -13.71
N VAL A 105 -9.73 3.24 -12.90
CA VAL A 105 -11.10 2.74 -13.00
C VAL A 105 -11.69 2.56 -11.60
N ARG A 106 -12.99 2.82 -11.45
CA ARG A 106 -13.72 2.62 -10.19
C ARG A 106 -14.73 1.50 -10.33
N VAL A 107 -14.80 0.67 -9.31
CA VAL A 107 -15.84 -0.33 -9.11
C VAL A 107 -16.65 0.07 -7.87
N TYR A 108 -17.93 0.33 -8.05
CA TYR A 108 -18.80 0.91 -7.03
C TYR A 108 -19.55 -0.17 -6.24
N THR A 109 -19.89 0.10 -4.97
CA THR A 109 -20.80 -0.77 -4.19
C THR A 109 -22.17 -0.89 -4.87
N ASP A 110 -22.80 0.24 -5.20
CA ASP A 110 -24.04 0.28 -5.99
C ASP A 110 -24.01 1.42 -7.00
N SER A 111 -24.04 1.08 -8.28
CA SER A 111 -24.27 2.06 -9.35
C SER A 111 -24.97 1.43 -10.56
N SER A 112 -25.41 2.27 -11.49
CA SER A 112 -25.91 1.84 -12.79
C SER A 112 -24.79 1.50 -13.80
N SER A 113 -23.52 1.69 -13.41
CA SER A 113 -22.36 1.28 -14.22
C SER A 113 -22.24 -0.24 -14.27
N GLU A 114 -21.63 -0.76 -15.33
CA GLU A 114 -21.22 -2.17 -15.43
C GLU A 114 -20.18 -2.54 -14.37
N LEU A 115 -19.37 -1.57 -13.94
CA LEU A 115 -18.36 -1.76 -12.90
C LEU A 115 -18.94 -1.47 -11.53
N SER A 116 -19.71 -2.43 -11.04
CA SER A 116 -20.49 -2.31 -9.82
C SER A 116 -20.70 -3.69 -9.19
N PHE A 117 -20.63 -3.77 -7.86
CA PHE A 117 -21.06 -4.96 -7.13
C PHE A 117 -22.59 -5.13 -7.18
N HIS A 118 -23.33 -4.06 -7.52
CA HIS A 118 -24.79 -3.99 -7.52
C HIS A 118 -25.41 -4.41 -6.17
N SER A 119 -24.68 -4.17 -5.08
CA SER A 119 -25.11 -4.51 -3.74
C SER A 119 -26.00 -3.43 -3.16
N LYS A 120 -27.14 -3.81 -2.59
CA LYS A 120 -28.01 -2.88 -1.85
C LYS A 120 -27.62 -2.70 -0.39
N LYS A 121 -26.41 -3.15 -0.03
CA LYS A 121 -25.80 -3.05 1.28
C LYS A 121 -24.34 -2.61 1.12
N PRO A 122 -23.78 -1.89 2.10
CA PRO A 122 -22.35 -1.59 2.13
C PRO A 122 -21.51 -2.85 1.95
N ILE A 123 -20.47 -2.75 1.14
CA ILE A 123 -19.53 -3.84 0.89
C ILE A 123 -18.31 -3.69 1.80
N TRP A 124 -17.89 -2.45 2.07
CA TRP A 124 -16.65 -2.16 2.77
C TRP A 124 -16.95 -1.83 4.24
N ASN A 125 -16.46 -2.65 5.17
CA ASN A 125 -16.72 -2.46 6.59
C ASN A 125 -16.02 -1.20 7.11
N ASN A 126 -16.80 -0.25 7.63
CA ASN A 126 -16.28 0.97 8.25
C ASN A 126 -15.40 0.77 9.49
N SER A 127 -15.32 -0.44 10.04
CA SER A 127 -14.35 -0.76 11.11
C SER A 127 -13.00 -1.24 10.56
N GLY A 128 -12.87 -1.48 9.26
CA GLY A 128 -11.70 -2.06 8.61
C GLY A 128 -12.04 -3.34 7.85
N ASP A 129 -11.47 -3.45 6.65
CA ASP A 129 -11.45 -4.64 5.81
C ASP A 129 -10.15 -4.68 5.00
N CYS A 130 -9.99 -5.74 4.20
CA CYS A 130 -8.99 -5.83 3.15
C CYS A 130 -9.68 -5.91 1.78
N GLY A 131 -9.36 -4.99 0.87
CA GLY A 131 -9.68 -5.13 -0.55
C GLY A 131 -8.61 -5.97 -1.26
N LEU A 132 -9.03 -7.07 -1.89
CA LEU A 132 -8.15 -7.99 -2.59
C LEU A 132 -8.42 -7.92 -4.08
N LEU A 133 -7.37 -7.74 -4.89
CA LEU A 133 -7.42 -7.90 -6.33
C LEU A 133 -6.72 -9.21 -6.70
N LYS A 134 -7.43 -10.11 -7.38
CA LYS A 134 -6.91 -11.40 -7.81
C LYS A 134 -7.07 -11.61 -9.31
N THR A 135 -6.18 -12.41 -9.88
CA THR A 135 -6.33 -12.94 -11.24
C THR A 135 -7.46 -13.98 -11.31
N PRO A 136 -7.89 -14.39 -12.52
CA PRO A 136 -8.99 -15.36 -12.68
C PRO A 136 -8.70 -16.75 -12.08
N ASP A 137 -7.43 -17.14 -11.97
CA ASP A 137 -6.96 -18.36 -11.32
C ASP A 137 -6.77 -18.21 -9.80
N GLY A 138 -7.09 -17.04 -9.25
CA GLY A 138 -7.09 -16.76 -7.81
C GLY A 138 -5.73 -16.35 -7.24
N GLU A 139 -4.74 -16.01 -8.08
CA GLU A 139 -3.48 -15.44 -7.60
C GLU A 139 -3.71 -14.00 -7.13
N LEU A 140 -3.18 -13.68 -5.94
CA LEU A 140 -3.30 -12.35 -5.37
C LEU A 140 -2.36 -11.38 -6.06
N VAL A 141 -2.93 -10.32 -6.64
CA VAL A 141 -2.23 -9.27 -7.37
C VAL A 141 -1.90 -8.11 -6.45
N CYS A 142 -2.90 -7.59 -5.74
CA CYS A 142 -2.77 -6.45 -4.84
C CYS A 142 -3.70 -6.61 -3.65
N GLN A 143 -3.29 -6.09 -2.50
CA GLN A 143 -4.09 -6.01 -1.30
C GLN A 143 -4.05 -4.58 -0.74
N TRP A 144 -5.19 -4.08 -0.29
CA TRP A 144 -5.36 -2.81 0.40
C TRP A 144 -6.01 -3.04 1.75
N ALA A 145 -5.43 -2.53 2.84
CA ALA A 145 -5.98 -2.64 4.18
C ALA A 145 -6.13 -1.26 4.81
N TYR A 146 -7.20 -1.09 5.60
CA TYR A 146 -7.51 0.17 6.27
C TYR A 146 -8.06 -0.08 7.68
N ARG A 147 -8.03 0.96 8.52
CA ARG A 147 -8.47 0.92 9.93
C ARG A 147 -7.89 -0.29 10.66
N ASN A 148 -8.72 -1.06 11.38
CA ASN A 148 -8.27 -2.16 12.22
C ASN A 148 -7.40 -3.20 11.48
N ASN A 149 -7.64 -3.42 10.19
CA ASN A 149 -6.85 -4.36 9.38
C ASN A 149 -5.46 -3.81 9.04
N ALA A 150 -5.30 -2.49 8.95
CA ALA A 150 -3.98 -1.88 8.73
C ALA A 150 -3.08 -1.93 9.97
N HIS A 151 -3.65 -2.09 11.17
CA HIS A 151 -2.90 -2.07 12.43
C HIS A 151 -1.88 -3.20 12.54
N ALA A 152 -2.18 -4.36 11.94
CA ALA A 152 -1.38 -5.57 12.10
C ALA A 152 0.02 -5.44 11.47
N ASP A 153 0.14 -4.59 10.43
CA ASP A 153 1.30 -4.58 9.56
C ASP A 153 2.17 -3.33 9.73
N VAL A 154 1.70 -2.28 10.42
CA VAL A 154 2.46 -1.03 10.59
C VAL A 154 3.05 -0.89 11.99
N SER A 155 4.31 -0.47 12.05
CA SER A 155 4.99 -0.22 13.32
C SER A 155 5.92 0.99 13.22
N ILE A 156 6.18 1.63 14.36
CA ILE A 156 7.32 2.55 14.48
C ILE A 156 8.59 1.67 14.54
N SER A 157 9.39 1.68 13.47
CA SER A 157 10.58 0.83 13.35
C SER A 157 11.81 1.44 14.01
N HIS A 158 11.92 2.77 14.03
CA HIS A 158 13.07 3.46 14.58
C HIS A 158 12.74 4.89 15.00
N ILE A 159 13.45 5.39 16.00
CA ILE A 159 13.50 6.82 16.31
C ILE A 159 14.97 7.20 16.32
N HIS A 160 15.34 8.11 15.42
CA HIS A 160 16.68 8.65 15.35
C HIS A 160 16.75 9.88 16.25
N VAL A 161 17.55 9.76 17.31
CA VAL A 161 17.85 10.83 18.27
C VAL A 161 19.32 11.18 18.22
N ASP A 162 19.67 12.37 18.72
CA ASP A 162 21.03 12.92 18.71
C ASP A 162 21.53 13.22 17.29
N GLY A 163 20.74 14.01 16.57
CA GLY A 163 21.10 14.58 15.29
C GLY A 163 22.39 15.41 15.37
N LYS A 164 23.17 15.40 14.28
CA LYS A 164 24.33 16.26 14.09
C LYS A 164 23.93 17.72 13.85
N GLU A 165 22.66 17.99 13.50
CA GLU A 165 22.15 19.34 13.26
C GLU A 165 21.54 20.00 14.52
N HIS A 166 22.37 20.32 15.51
CA HIS A 166 21.96 20.87 16.82
C HIS A 166 21.12 22.17 16.84
N ARG A 167 20.88 22.81 15.69
CA ARG A 167 20.08 24.05 15.60
C ARG A 167 18.73 23.85 14.95
N SER A 168 18.65 22.98 13.94
CA SER A 168 17.42 22.65 13.23
C SER A 168 16.76 21.42 13.83
N GLU A 169 17.52 20.48 14.41
CA GLU A 169 17.10 19.09 14.65
C GLU A 169 16.55 18.44 13.36
N GLY A 170 17.04 18.90 12.21
CA GLY A 170 16.51 18.53 10.89
C GLY A 170 16.79 17.07 10.51
N ASP A 171 17.70 16.42 11.24
CA ASP A 171 18.09 15.03 11.07
C ASP A 171 17.53 14.09 12.13
N GLU A 172 16.80 14.58 13.13
CA GLU A 172 16.02 13.72 14.03
C GLU A 172 14.68 13.32 13.38
N PHE A 173 14.32 12.04 13.47
CA PHE A 173 13.08 11.54 12.86
C PHE A 173 12.50 10.32 13.56
N VAL A 174 11.21 10.11 13.34
CA VAL A 174 10.53 8.84 13.60
C VAL A 174 10.35 8.12 12.27
N GLU A 175 10.62 6.82 12.27
CA GLU A 175 10.51 5.94 11.13
C GLU A 175 9.37 4.95 11.34
N LEU A 176 8.46 4.88 10.36
CA LEU A 176 7.35 3.95 10.34
C LEU A 176 7.55 2.99 9.19
N THR A 177 7.42 1.69 9.45
CA THR A 177 7.58 0.66 8.43
C THR A 177 6.35 -0.22 8.37
N ASN A 178 5.89 -0.46 7.15
CA ASN A 178 4.93 -1.51 6.85
C ASN A 178 5.67 -2.85 6.70
N MET A 179 5.43 -3.77 7.61
CA MET A 179 6.01 -5.11 7.64
C MET A 179 5.23 -6.12 6.79
N GLY A 180 4.03 -5.75 6.34
CA GLY A 180 3.13 -6.59 5.58
C GLY A 180 3.20 -6.38 4.07
N LEU A 181 2.28 -7.07 3.39
CA LEU A 181 2.17 -7.11 1.93
C LEU A 181 1.02 -6.23 1.38
N SER A 182 0.28 -5.59 2.27
CA SER A 182 -0.87 -4.74 1.94
C SER A 182 -0.42 -3.29 1.75
N HIS A 183 -1.07 -2.56 0.84
CA HIS A 183 -1.07 -1.10 0.90
C HIS A 183 -1.92 -0.68 2.10
N LEU A 184 -1.36 0.14 2.99
CA LEU A 184 -2.02 0.55 4.23
C LEU A 184 -2.50 1.99 4.11
N ASP A 185 -3.81 2.22 4.19
CA ASP A 185 -4.31 3.58 4.37
C ASP A 185 -4.08 4.02 5.82
N ILE A 186 -3.19 5.00 5.99
CA ILE A 186 -2.84 5.61 7.28
C ILE A 186 -3.21 7.10 7.30
N SER A 187 -4.13 7.52 6.43
CA SER A 187 -4.66 8.87 6.41
C SER A 187 -5.17 9.26 7.79
N HIS A 188 -4.83 10.47 8.26
CA HIS A 188 -5.25 11.02 9.55
C HIS A 188 -4.75 10.27 10.79
N TRP A 189 -3.88 9.27 10.63
CA TRP A 189 -3.19 8.67 11.76
C TRP A 189 -2.21 9.66 12.35
N THR A 190 -1.92 9.53 13.64
CA THR A 190 -1.09 10.49 14.37
C THR A 190 0.12 9.84 15.02
N LEU A 191 1.25 10.53 14.93
CA LEU A 191 2.40 10.29 15.80
C LEU A 191 2.34 11.25 16.97
N VAL A 192 2.54 10.75 18.19
CA VAL A 192 2.49 11.55 19.41
C VAL A 192 3.73 11.29 20.25
N ALA A 193 4.55 12.32 20.45
CA ALA A 193 5.67 12.30 21.39
C ALA A 193 5.13 12.36 22.83
N GLN A 194 5.33 11.31 23.63
CA GLN A 194 4.70 11.19 24.95
C GLN A 194 5.16 12.26 25.95
N ARG A 195 6.38 12.77 25.82
CA ARG A 195 6.98 13.67 26.81
C ARG A 195 6.45 15.11 26.72
N ASN A 196 6.30 15.63 25.52
CA ASN A 196 5.92 17.03 25.27
C ASN A 196 4.58 17.16 24.54
N HIS A 197 3.92 16.04 24.24
CA HIS A 197 2.65 15.95 23.51
C HIS A 197 2.66 16.59 22.12
N THR A 198 3.85 16.78 21.52
CA THR A 198 3.94 17.20 20.12
C THR A 198 3.43 16.08 19.24
N SER A 199 2.55 16.42 18.30
CA SER A 199 1.96 15.45 17.38
C SER A 199 2.16 15.83 15.92
N PHE A 200 2.10 14.81 15.07
CA PHE A 200 2.06 14.92 13.63
C PHE A 200 0.91 14.08 13.10
N GLU A 201 0.09 14.64 12.22
CA GLU A 201 -1.01 13.94 11.56
C GLU A 201 -0.63 13.69 10.10
N PHE A 202 -0.77 12.44 9.65
CA PHE A 202 -0.58 12.10 8.24
C PHE A 202 -1.69 12.75 7.39
N PRO A 203 -1.34 13.40 6.26
CA PRO A 203 -2.33 14.00 5.37
C PRO A 203 -3.36 12.98 4.86
N SER A 204 -4.48 13.47 4.34
CA SER A 204 -5.43 12.62 3.62
C SER A 204 -4.76 11.94 2.41
N LYS A 205 -5.25 10.74 2.07
CA LYS A 205 -4.72 9.87 1.00
C LYS A 205 -3.27 9.45 1.23
N THR A 206 -2.85 9.33 2.49
CA THR A 206 -1.53 8.80 2.83
C THR A 206 -1.59 7.29 2.85
N VAL A 207 -0.85 6.65 1.94
CA VAL A 207 -0.83 5.20 1.77
C VAL A 207 0.59 4.70 1.94
N LEU A 208 0.81 3.84 2.93
CA LEU A 208 2.09 3.19 3.14
C LEU A 208 2.11 1.86 2.39
N GLY A 209 2.90 1.80 1.32
CA GLY A 209 3.01 0.61 0.48
C GLY A 209 3.66 -0.58 1.20
N PRO A 210 3.55 -1.79 0.64
CA PRO A 210 4.18 -3.01 1.19
C PRO A 210 5.69 -2.83 1.39
N HIS A 211 6.21 -3.19 2.56
CA HIS A 211 7.63 -3.03 2.92
C HIS A 211 8.18 -1.60 2.81
N GLN A 212 7.31 -0.60 2.62
CA GLN A 212 7.69 0.79 2.53
C GLN A 212 7.91 1.37 3.93
N THR A 213 8.76 2.38 3.97
CA THR A 213 9.07 3.13 5.16
C THR A 213 8.79 4.61 4.94
N PHE A 214 8.13 5.26 5.90
CA PHE A 214 8.02 6.70 5.99
C PHE A 214 8.88 7.26 7.12
N ARG A 215 9.37 8.48 6.94
CA ARG A 215 10.11 9.23 7.97
C ARG A 215 9.45 10.56 8.26
N VAL A 216 9.23 10.83 9.53
CA VAL A 216 8.69 12.10 10.02
C VAL A 216 9.77 12.81 10.81
N TYR A 217 10.35 13.86 10.22
CA TYR A 217 11.45 14.62 10.79
C TYR A 217 10.95 15.71 11.72
N THR A 218 11.76 16.09 12.71
CA THR A 218 11.45 17.21 13.61
C THR A 218 11.29 18.52 12.83
N ASN A 219 12.21 18.84 11.91
CA ASN A 219 12.21 20.12 11.20
C ASN A 219 12.99 20.10 9.87
N LYS A 220 12.58 19.25 8.94
CA LYS A 220 13.22 19.14 7.63
C LYS A 220 12.49 20.00 6.60
N ALA A 221 13.20 20.96 6.00
CA ALA A 221 12.63 21.89 5.03
C ALA A 221 12.23 21.20 3.70
N ASP A 222 13.10 20.33 3.17
CA ASP A 222 12.89 19.66 1.89
C ASP A 222 12.56 18.18 2.11
N CYS A 223 11.27 17.84 2.07
CA CYS A 223 10.80 16.47 2.18
C CYS A 223 10.52 15.88 0.79
N GLY A 224 11.14 14.72 0.50
CA GLY A 224 10.83 13.91 -0.68
C GLY A 224 9.66 12.96 -0.46
N GLU A 225 9.43 12.06 -1.41
CA GLU A 225 8.44 11.00 -1.28
C GLU A 225 8.69 10.15 -0.02
N GLY A 226 7.63 9.90 0.74
CA GLY A 226 7.69 9.17 2.02
C GLY A 226 8.41 9.90 3.15
N GLN A 227 8.68 11.20 3.00
CA GLN A 227 9.24 12.03 4.05
C GLN A 227 8.26 13.14 4.44
N TYR A 228 8.19 13.42 5.73
CA TYR A 228 7.34 14.44 6.31
C TYR A 228 8.12 15.24 7.35
N SER A 229 7.63 16.42 7.71
CA SER A 229 8.25 17.25 8.72
C SER A 229 7.19 17.81 9.66
N ILE A 230 7.47 17.76 10.96
CA ILE A 230 6.66 18.41 12.00
C ILE A 230 6.84 19.93 11.95
N ASN A 231 7.95 20.40 11.35
CA ASN A 231 8.33 21.81 11.26
C ASN A 231 8.45 22.48 12.65
N SER A 232 8.83 21.71 13.66
CA SER A 232 9.06 22.21 15.02
C SER A 232 10.43 22.87 15.12
N ARG A 233 10.50 24.08 15.67
CA ARG A 233 11.79 24.73 15.96
C ARG A 233 12.41 24.28 17.29
N ALA A 234 11.72 23.43 18.04
CA ALA A 234 12.20 22.86 19.29
C ALA A 234 12.44 21.36 19.11
N ALA A 235 13.46 20.84 19.79
CA ALA A 235 13.73 19.41 19.87
C ALA A 235 12.51 18.66 20.43
N ILE A 236 12.10 17.62 19.72
CA ILE A 236 10.94 16.80 20.09
C ILE A 236 11.41 15.55 20.84
N TRP A 237 12.50 14.95 20.36
CA TRP A 237 13.03 13.70 20.87
C TRP A 237 14.13 13.99 21.89
N ASN A 238 14.25 13.13 22.90
CA ASN A 238 15.14 13.39 24.03
C ASN A 238 16.27 12.38 24.08
N ASN A 239 17.53 12.85 24.12
CA ASN A 239 18.70 11.97 24.13
C ASN A 239 18.81 11.07 25.37
N GLN A 240 18.04 11.34 26.43
CA GLN A 240 18.00 10.50 27.65
C GLN A 240 16.82 9.52 27.66
N GLY A 241 16.08 9.44 26.56
CA GLY A 241 14.98 8.52 26.35
C GLY A 241 13.61 9.18 26.31
N GLY A 242 12.66 8.44 25.76
CA GLY A 242 11.31 8.89 25.51
C GLY A 242 10.45 7.82 24.84
N ALA A 243 9.29 8.23 24.36
CA ALA A 243 8.41 7.34 23.62
C ALA A 243 7.61 8.10 22.56
N CYS A 244 7.32 7.42 21.45
CA CYS A 244 6.37 7.86 20.45
C CYS A 244 5.25 6.83 20.36
N LEU A 245 4.01 7.32 20.36
CA LEU A 245 2.83 6.52 20.01
C LEU A 245 2.49 6.77 18.55
N LEU A 246 2.06 5.73 17.87
CA LEU A 246 1.29 5.79 16.63
C LEU A 246 -0.17 5.49 17.00
N CYS A 247 -1.06 6.41 16.71
CA CYS A 247 -2.50 6.25 16.89
C CYS A 247 -3.21 6.28 15.53
N ASP A 248 -4.30 5.52 15.40
CA ASP A 248 -5.18 5.55 14.23
C ASP A 248 -6.01 6.86 14.16
N ASP A 249 -6.84 6.98 13.13
CA ASP A 249 -7.71 8.14 12.88
C ASP A 249 -8.81 8.32 13.94
N THR A 250 -9.03 7.32 14.80
CA THR A 250 -9.95 7.37 15.94
C THR A 250 -9.25 7.67 17.26
N GLY A 251 -7.91 7.78 17.25
CA GLY A 251 -7.08 8.01 18.42
C GLY A 251 -6.70 6.74 19.20
N ARG A 252 -6.98 5.55 18.66
CA ARG A 252 -6.58 4.28 19.29
C ARG A 252 -5.12 4.00 19.01
N GLU A 253 -4.40 3.55 20.03
CA GLU A 253 -2.99 3.14 19.89
C GLU A 253 -2.84 1.94 18.96
N VAL A 254 -1.96 2.08 17.97
CA VAL A 254 -1.56 1.04 17.02
C VAL A 254 -0.17 0.50 17.35
N SER A 255 0.78 1.39 17.63
CA SER A 255 2.17 1.04 17.92
C SER A 255 2.77 2.02 18.91
N THR A 256 3.71 1.56 19.75
CA THR A 256 4.49 2.42 20.63
C THR A 256 5.96 2.03 20.55
N TYR A 257 6.83 3.02 20.42
CA TYR A 257 8.29 2.83 20.44
C TYR A 257 8.92 3.63 21.57
N LYS A 258 9.71 2.96 22.40
CA LYS A 258 10.49 3.55 23.50
C LYS A 258 11.98 3.45 23.17
N TYR A 259 12.72 4.51 23.46
CA TYR A 259 14.16 4.63 23.23
C TYR A 259 14.83 5.26 24.44
#